data_AF-A0A7X3L019-F1
#
_entry.id   AF-A0A7X3L019-F1
#
_cell.length_a   1.000
_cell.length_b   1.000
_cell.length_c   1.000
_cell.angle_alpha   90.00
_cell.angle_beta   90.00
_cell.angle_gamma   90.00
#
_symmetry.space_group_name_H-M   'P 1'
#
loop_
_entity.id
_entity.type
_entity.pdbx_description
1 polymer ?
#
loop_
_entity_poly.entity_id
_entity_poly.type
_entity_poly.pdbx_seq_one_letter_code
_entity_poly.pdbx_strand_id
1 'polypeptide(L)'
;MNDTTHGNWDALAQLLHGHGLIDHASLSVTRLTGGQSNPTYLVSSGERRYVLRMKPAGLIQSKAHAIDREYRVMRALQRSAVPVPEVHLYSEDLAIVGSPFYLMAYLDGRVLVDQSLPGMQPEQRNAIYAEMNRVLASLHRIDVEQVGLCDYSPHGNFLARQIAGWTRQCRTTGAGDSSAMQALMNWLPRNIPEIEETRLVHGDFRLDNLVFHPSEPRVIGVLDWELSALGHPLVDFAYHCLSWHIPSTLWRGVADLDLPSLGIPSETTYMQWYIEANGTAGMEHWDFYIAYNLFRLAAIMFGIAERARQGNAAAADAVETGRKAGPMAELGWHFAMRYQAGRRLIQ
;
A
#
# COMPACT_ATOMS: atom_id res chain seq x y z
N MET A 1 28.42 5.55 9.31
CA MET A 1 29.18 6.01 8.15
C MET A 1 28.17 6.51 7.14
N ASN A 2 28.22 7.80 6.79
CA ASN A 2 27.25 8.44 5.91
C ASN A 2 27.42 7.91 4.49
N ASP A 3 26.43 7.16 4.01
CA ASP A 3 26.31 6.71 2.63
C ASP A 3 25.83 7.90 1.76
N THR A 4 26.72 8.86 1.51
CA THR A 4 26.50 10.03 0.63
C THR A 4 26.89 9.77 -0.82
N THR A 5 27.35 8.57 -1.14
CA THR A 5 27.70 8.19 -2.51
C THR A 5 26.44 7.85 -3.30
N HIS A 6 26.39 8.28 -4.57
CA HIS A 6 25.39 7.97 -5.62
C HIS A 6 24.36 9.07 -5.97
N GLY A 7 24.78 10.34 -6.10
CA GLY A 7 24.03 11.33 -6.88
C GLY A 7 24.89 12.55 -7.24
N ASN A 8 24.77 13.08 -8.46
CA ASN A 8 25.35 14.38 -8.84
C ASN A 8 24.41 15.48 -8.32
N TRP A 9 24.54 15.79 -7.02
CA TRP A 9 23.66 16.75 -6.35
C TRP A 9 23.76 18.17 -6.92
N ASP A 10 24.89 18.52 -7.53
CA ASP A 10 25.06 19.80 -8.24
C ASP A 10 24.20 19.86 -9.51
N ALA A 11 24.15 18.76 -10.29
CA ALA A 11 23.26 18.67 -11.43
C ALA A 11 21.78 18.71 -11.01
N LEU A 12 21.44 18.07 -9.89
CA LEU A 12 20.09 18.18 -9.32
C LEU A 12 19.80 19.64 -8.92
N ALA A 13 20.71 20.32 -8.23
CA ALA A 13 20.54 21.71 -7.83
C ALA A 13 20.32 22.64 -9.05
N GLN A 14 21.10 22.46 -10.11
CA GLN A 14 20.95 23.21 -11.36
C GLN A 14 19.58 22.96 -12.01
N LEU A 15 19.15 21.70 -12.07
CA LEU A 15 17.82 21.34 -12.59
C LEU A 15 16.71 22.02 -11.77
N LEU A 16 16.75 21.88 -10.44
CA LEU A 16 15.73 22.45 -9.56
C LEU A 16 15.69 23.99 -9.66
N HIS A 17 16.85 24.63 -9.79
CA HIS A 17 16.91 26.08 -9.98
C HIS A 17 16.34 26.50 -11.34
N GLY A 18 16.68 25.78 -12.41
CA GLY A 18 16.15 26.03 -13.76
C GLY A 18 14.62 25.87 -13.86
N HIS A 19 14.03 25.02 -13.02
CA HIS A 19 12.58 24.87 -12.87
C HIS A 19 11.93 25.85 -11.87
N GLY A 20 12.70 26.75 -11.24
CA GLY A 20 12.20 27.70 -10.23
C GLY A 20 11.77 27.05 -8.92
N LEU A 21 12.18 25.79 -8.68
CA LEU A 21 11.87 25.05 -7.46
C LEU A 21 12.78 25.46 -6.31
N ILE A 22 13.96 25.99 -6.58
CA ILE A 22 14.86 26.54 -5.55
C ILE A 22 15.48 27.87 -6.00
N ASP A 23 15.72 28.75 -5.04
CA ASP A 23 16.25 30.09 -5.30
C ASP A 23 17.80 30.10 -5.37
N HIS A 24 18.45 29.13 -4.73
CA HIS A 24 19.91 28.99 -4.69
C HIS A 24 20.33 27.57 -5.09
N ALA A 25 21.45 27.45 -5.80
CA ALA A 25 21.99 26.16 -6.24
C ALA A 25 22.72 25.37 -5.12
N SER A 26 22.35 25.57 -3.85
CA SER A 26 22.87 24.80 -2.72
C SER A 26 21.78 23.86 -2.20
N LEU A 27 22.14 22.58 -2.05
CA LEU A 27 21.27 21.54 -1.54
C LEU A 27 21.86 20.88 -0.30
N SER A 28 21.01 20.62 0.68
CA SER A 28 21.25 19.62 1.72
C SER A 28 20.42 18.39 1.42
N VAL A 29 21.05 17.21 1.33
CA VAL A 29 20.40 15.95 0.99
C VAL A 29 20.60 14.95 2.11
N THR A 30 19.51 14.47 2.69
CA THR A 30 19.54 13.48 3.79
C THR A 30 18.66 12.29 3.43
N ARG A 31 19.20 11.07 3.55
CA ARG A 31 18.42 9.85 3.31
C ARG A 31 17.35 9.71 4.39
N LEU A 32 16.11 9.45 3.96
CA LEU A 32 15.01 9.13 4.86
C LEU A 32 15.05 7.63 5.19
N THR A 33 14.80 7.30 6.45
CA THR A 33 14.70 5.92 6.93
C THR A 33 13.25 5.42 6.83
N GLY A 34 13.06 4.10 6.66
CA GLY A 34 11.73 3.47 6.66
C GLY A 34 11.24 2.95 5.31
N GLY A 35 11.69 3.51 4.18
CA GLY A 35 11.37 3.00 2.83
C GLY A 35 12.36 1.91 2.39
N GLN A 36 11.89 0.67 2.22
CA GLN A 36 12.74 -0.47 1.85
C GLN A 36 12.84 -0.68 0.33
N SER A 37 11.81 -0.30 -0.45
CA SER A 37 11.74 -0.58 -1.89
C SER A 37 12.54 0.40 -2.74
N ASN A 38 12.34 1.71 -2.56
CA ASN A 38 12.94 2.76 -3.39
C ASN A 38 13.74 3.76 -2.52
N PRO A 39 15.01 4.06 -2.83
CA PRO A 39 15.77 5.10 -2.14
C PRO A 39 15.01 6.42 -2.10
N THR A 40 14.87 6.98 -0.90
CA THR A 40 14.09 8.19 -0.64
C THR A 40 14.92 9.17 0.18
N TYR A 41 14.98 10.43 -0.26
CA TYR A 41 15.82 11.47 0.33
C TYR A 41 15.01 12.74 0.59
N LEU A 42 15.27 13.39 1.71
CA LEU A 42 14.89 14.77 1.96
C LEU A 42 15.91 15.68 1.26
N VAL A 43 15.42 16.56 0.40
CA VAL A 43 16.20 17.58 -0.30
C VAL A 43 15.76 18.95 0.19
N SER A 44 16.69 19.72 0.74
CA SER A 44 16.42 21.05 1.30
C SER A 44 17.26 22.12 0.62
N SER A 45 16.66 23.28 0.35
CA SER A 45 17.34 24.50 -0.10
C SER A 45 16.71 25.71 0.57
N GLY A 46 17.44 26.34 1.50
CA GLY A 46 16.86 27.35 2.40
C GLY A 46 15.68 26.76 3.19
N GLU A 47 14.52 27.40 3.12
CA GLU A 47 13.27 26.93 3.76
C GLU A 47 12.49 25.90 2.92
N ARG A 48 12.84 25.74 1.64
CA ARG A 48 12.14 24.80 0.76
C ARG A 48 12.60 23.37 1.02
N ARG A 49 11.63 22.46 1.14
CA ARG A 49 11.85 21.04 1.42
C ARG A 49 11.10 20.18 0.41
N TYR A 50 11.79 19.19 -0.13
CA TYR A 50 11.28 18.24 -1.11
C TYR A 50 11.63 16.81 -0.73
N VAL A 51 10.88 15.86 -1.26
CA VAL A 51 11.22 14.44 -1.21
C VAL A 51 11.62 13.99 -2.60
N LEU A 52 12.84 13.46 -2.72
CA LEU A 52 13.38 12.82 -3.90
C LEU A 52 13.20 11.31 -3.75
N ARG A 53 12.50 10.67 -4.69
CA ARG A 53 12.36 9.20 -4.74
C ARG A 53 12.99 8.68 -6.02
N MET A 54 13.87 7.71 -5.87
CA MET A 54 14.73 7.20 -6.94
C MET A 54 14.46 5.71 -7.18
N LYS A 55 14.64 5.27 -8.42
CA LYS A 55 14.71 3.83 -8.70
C LYS A 55 16.01 3.27 -8.09
N PRO A 56 16.01 2.08 -7.47
CA PRO A 56 17.24 1.48 -6.97
C PRO A 56 18.26 1.25 -8.10
N ALA A 57 19.54 1.22 -7.76
CA ALA A 57 20.60 0.90 -8.72
C ALA A 57 20.69 -0.62 -8.94
N GLY A 58 20.99 -1.06 -10.18
CA GLY A 58 21.32 -2.46 -10.51
C GLY A 58 20.33 -3.17 -11.44
N LEU A 59 20.60 -4.47 -11.70
CA LEU A 59 19.75 -5.35 -12.50
C LEU A 59 18.46 -5.67 -11.74
N ILE A 60 17.46 -4.83 -11.95
CA ILE A 60 16.14 -4.96 -11.35
C ILE A 60 15.24 -5.78 -12.28
N GLN A 61 14.39 -6.64 -11.70
CA GLN A 61 13.34 -7.32 -12.45
C GLN A 61 12.44 -6.29 -13.16
N SER A 62 12.17 -6.47 -14.45
CA SER A 62 11.62 -5.46 -15.37
C SER A 62 10.28 -4.82 -14.99
N LYS A 63 9.57 -5.31 -13.97
CA LYS A 63 8.30 -4.74 -13.46
C LYS A 63 8.37 -4.24 -12.01
N ALA A 64 9.51 -4.38 -11.34
CA ALA A 64 9.72 -3.86 -10.00
C ALA A 64 10.20 -2.41 -10.07
N HIS A 65 9.84 -1.61 -9.06
CA HIS A 65 10.32 -0.22 -8.89
C HIS A 65 9.92 0.74 -10.03
N ALA A 66 8.63 0.72 -10.39
CA ALA A 66 8.04 1.59 -11.42
C ALA A 66 7.69 2.98 -10.86
N ILE A 67 8.71 3.75 -10.50
CA ILE A 67 8.57 5.10 -9.93
C ILE A 67 7.89 6.10 -10.88
N ASP A 68 7.90 5.82 -12.19
CA ASP A 68 7.16 6.54 -13.23
C ASP A 68 5.64 6.41 -13.01
N ARG A 69 5.19 5.20 -12.64
CA ARG A 69 3.78 4.93 -12.34
C ARG A 69 3.34 5.61 -11.06
N GLU A 70 4.20 5.67 -10.06
CA GLU A 70 3.95 6.42 -8.82
C GLU A 70 3.79 7.92 -9.09
N TYR A 71 4.73 8.51 -9.86
CA TYR A 71 4.63 9.90 -10.28
C TYR A 71 3.34 10.17 -11.05
N ARG A 72 3.02 9.31 -12.03
CA ARG A 72 1.85 9.46 -12.90
C ARG A 72 0.54 9.46 -12.13
N VAL A 73 0.34 8.53 -11.20
CA VAL A 73 -0.91 8.45 -10.43
C VAL A 73 -1.04 9.63 -9.46
N MET A 74 0.04 10.02 -8.76
CA MET A 74 0.00 11.20 -7.89
C MET A 74 -0.26 12.48 -8.69
N ARG A 75 0.35 12.63 -9.88
CA ARG A 75 0.10 13.77 -10.77
C ARG A 75 -1.37 13.86 -11.17
N ALA A 76 -1.98 12.73 -11.54
CA ALA A 76 -3.38 12.65 -11.92
C ALA A 76 -4.33 13.00 -10.76
N LEU A 77 -3.95 12.68 -9.52
CA LEU A 77 -4.78 12.88 -8.33
C LEU A 77 -4.66 14.27 -7.69
N GLN A 78 -3.72 15.14 -8.10
CA GLN A 78 -3.47 16.45 -7.46
C GLN A 78 -4.71 17.36 -7.32
N ARG A 79 -5.71 17.21 -8.18
CA ARG A 79 -6.95 18.01 -8.16
C ARG A 79 -8.18 17.21 -7.73
N SER A 80 -7.96 16.03 -7.17
CA SER A 80 -9.02 15.14 -6.72
C SER A 80 -9.31 15.32 -5.23
N ALA A 81 -10.31 14.59 -4.72
CA ALA A 81 -10.61 14.51 -3.29
C ALA A 81 -9.63 13.62 -2.50
N VAL A 82 -8.68 12.96 -3.19
CA VAL A 82 -7.64 12.13 -2.58
C VAL A 82 -6.41 13.00 -2.34
N PRO A 83 -6.02 13.26 -1.09
CA PRO A 83 -4.84 14.05 -0.79
C PRO A 83 -3.58 13.27 -1.20
N VAL A 84 -2.77 13.87 -2.06
CA VAL A 84 -1.46 13.33 -2.47
C VAL A 84 -0.41 14.44 -2.40
N PRO A 85 0.87 14.11 -2.15
CA PRO A 85 1.94 15.10 -2.26
C PRO A 85 1.96 15.73 -3.65
N GLU A 86 2.24 17.03 -3.73
CA GLU A 86 2.43 17.68 -5.01
C GLU A 86 3.72 17.14 -5.66
N VAL A 87 3.58 16.35 -6.72
CA VAL A 87 4.71 15.99 -7.59
C VAL A 87 5.09 17.14 -8.52
N HIS A 88 6.35 17.55 -8.48
CA HIS A 88 6.87 18.69 -9.23
C HIS A 88 7.57 18.28 -10.53
N LEU A 89 8.35 17.21 -10.49
CA LEU A 89 9.30 16.85 -11.56
C LEU A 89 9.46 15.33 -11.62
N TYR A 90 9.56 14.78 -12.83
CA TYR A 90 10.02 13.42 -13.12
C TYR A 90 11.14 13.51 -14.16
N SER A 91 12.20 12.72 -13.98
CA SER A 91 13.32 12.67 -14.92
C SER A 91 13.83 11.25 -15.09
N GLU A 92 14.06 10.86 -16.35
CA GLU A 92 14.77 9.64 -16.73
C GLU A 92 16.26 9.89 -16.97
N ASP A 93 16.73 11.13 -16.84
CA ASP A 93 18.12 11.49 -17.09
C ASP A 93 19.04 10.94 -15.99
N LEU A 94 19.72 9.85 -16.34
CA LEU A 94 20.67 9.16 -15.47
C LEU A 94 21.89 10.02 -15.13
N ALA A 95 22.18 11.09 -15.88
CA ALA A 95 23.31 11.98 -15.61
C ALA A 95 23.14 12.80 -14.32
N ILE A 96 21.91 12.91 -13.79
CA ILE A 96 21.59 13.76 -12.64
C ILE A 96 21.81 13.02 -11.32
N VAL A 97 21.13 11.90 -11.10
CA VAL A 97 21.28 11.12 -9.84
C VAL A 97 21.58 9.64 -10.07
N GLY A 98 21.99 9.26 -11.27
CA GLY A 98 22.39 7.88 -11.59
C GLY A 98 21.23 6.89 -11.79
N SER A 99 19.98 7.31 -11.57
CA SER A 99 18.78 6.54 -11.85
C SER A 99 17.60 7.45 -12.17
N PRO A 100 16.52 6.95 -12.79
CA PRO A 100 15.29 7.71 -12.92
C PRO A 100 14.77 8.10 -11.54
N PHE A 101 14.12 9.26 -11.45
CA PHE A 101 13.64 9.80 -10.19
C PHE A 101 12.43 10.71 -10.38
N TYR A 102 11.72 10.98 -9.28
CA TYR A 102 10.80 12.10 -9.20
C TYR A 102 11.00 12.91 -7.92
N LEU A 103 10.55 14.16 -7.96
CA LEU A 103 10.53 15.09 -6.84
C LEU A 103 9.11 15.45 -6.46
N MET A 104 8.80 15.42 -5.17
CA MET A 104 7.51 15.82 -4.62
C MET A 104 7.66 16.75 -3.42
N ALA A 105 6.59 17.42 -3.04
CA ALA A 105 6.53 18.23 -1.83
C ALA A 105 6.83 17.39 -0.59
N TYR A 106 7.61 17.96 0.33
CA TYR A 106 7.72 17.43 1.69
C TYR A 106 6.46 17.80 2.48
N LEU A 107 5.76 16.80 3.01
CA LEU A 107 4.59 17.00 3.85
C LEU A 107 5.01 16.99 5.32
N ASP A 108 4.90 18.14 5.98
CA ASP A 108 5.16 18.27 7.41
C ASP A 108 3.95 17.79 8.20
N GLY A 109 3.97 16.53 8.63
CA GLY A 109 2.82 15.86 9.23
C GLY A 109 3.19 14.63 10.05
N ARG A 110 2.15 13.95 10.55
CA ARG A 110 2.26 12.75 11.40
C ARG A 110 2.06 11.51 10.56
N VAL A 111 3.03 10.59 10.61
CA VAL A 111 2.84 9.22 10.13
C VAL A 111 2.56 8.35 11.35
N LEU A 112 1.35 7.78 11.41
CA LEU A 112 0.92 6.93 12.51
C LEU A 112 1.16 5.46 12.11
N VAL A 113 1.72 4.66 13.00
CA VAL A 113 2.14 3.28 12.66
C VAL A 113 1.33 2.22 13.40
N ASP A 114 1.15 2.42 14.70
CA ASP A 114 0.35 1.54 15.53
C ASP A 114 -1.14 1.83 15.33
N GLN A 115 -1.88 0.83 14.87
CA GLN A 115 -3.30 0.93 14.56
C GLN A 115 -4.17 1.05 15.81
N SER A 116 -3.65 0.72 17.00
CA SER A 116 -4.32 0.99 18.26
C SER A 116 -4.29 2.47 18.66
N LEU A 117 -3.49 3.30 17.97
CA LEU A 117 -3.36 4.74 18.21
C LEU A 117 -3.11 5.07 19.70
N PRO A 118 -1.96 4.63 20.25
CA PRO A 118 -1.63 4.83 21.66
C PRO A 118 -1.52 6.33 21.99
N GLY A 119 -1.92 6.70 23.20
CA GLY A 119 -1.90 8.09 23.68
C GLY A 119 -3.05 8.98 23.18
N MET A 120 -3.95 8.46 22.34
CA MET A 120 -5.14 9.20 21.88
C MET A 120 -6.37 8.91 22.76
N GLN A 121 -7.30 9.87 22.81
CA GLN A 121 -8.64 9.67 23.39
C GLN A 121 -9.57 8.92 22.42
N PRO A 122 -10.64 8.25 22.89
CA PRO A 122 -11.55 7.50 22.05
C PRO A 122 -12.07 8.26 20.82
N GLU A 123 -12.49 9.52 21.00
CA GLU A 123 -13.04 10.36 19.94
C GLU A 123 -11.99 10.70 18.88
N GLN A 124 -10.72 10.86 19.30
CA GLN A 124 -9.60 11.10 18.40
C GLN A 124 -9.31 9.87 17.55
N ARG A 125 -9.34 8.66 18.14
CA ARG A 125 -9.19 7.41 17.37
C ARG A 125 -10.30 7.28 16.35
N ASN A 126 -11.55 7.51 16.76
CA ASN A 126 -12.70 7.43 15.86
C ASN A 126 -12.55 8.38 14.67
N ALA A 127 -12.12 9.63 14.92
CA ALA A 127 -11.90 10.63 13.87
C ALA A 127 -10.79 10.23 12.88
N ILE A 128 -9.69 9.63 13.36
CA ILE A 128 -8.63 9.11 12.49
C ILE A 128 -9.17 8.02 11.56
N TYR A 129 -9.89 7.04 12.11
CA TYR A 129 -10.51 5.98 11.31
C TYR A 129 -11.54 6.54 10.32
N ALA A 130 -12.39 7.48 10.73
CA ALA A 130 -13.36 8.12 9.85
C ALA A 130 -12.67 8.82 8.66
N GLU A 131 -11.56 9.53 8.89
CA GLU A 131 -10.81 10.16 7.80
C GLU A 131 -10.15 9.12 6.87
N MET A 132 -9.60 8.03 7.42
CA MET A 132 -9.07 6.93 6.60
C MET A 132 -10.14 6.35 5.67
N ASN A 133 -11.34 6.13 6.20
CA ASN A 133 -12.48 5.63 5.44
C ASN A 133 -12.86 6.60 4.32
N ARG A 134 -13.00 7.89 4.65
CA ARG A 134 -13.33 8.95 3.69
C ARG A 134 -12.32 9.01 2.54
N VAL A 135 -11.02 8.93 2.84
CA VAL A 135 -9.97 8.97 1.82
C VAL A 135 -10.05 7.76 0.88
N LEU A 136 -10.19 6.56 1.43
CA LEU A 136 -10.27 5.33 0.61
C LEU A 136 -11.56 5.27 -0.21
N ALA A 137 -12.69 5.67 0.37
CA ALA A 137 -13.95 5.84 -0.34
C ALA A 137 -13.82 6.84 -1.50
N SER A 138 -13.14 7.97 -1.27
CA SER A 138 -12.87 9.00 -2.29
C SER A 138 -12.00 8.46 -3.41
N LEU A 139 -10.97 7.65 -3.09
CA LEU A 139 -10.12 6.99 -4.07
C LEU A 139 -10.90 6.07 -5.00
N HIS A 140 -11.76 5.23 -4.43
CA HIS A 140 -12.58 4.31 -5.21
C HIS A 140 -13.70 4.98 -6.01
N ARG A 141 -13.90 6.29 -5.84
CA ARG A 141 -14.83 7.11 -6.64
C ARG A 141 -14.15 7.91 -7.74
N ILE A 142 -12.82 7.83 -7.87
CA ILE A 142 -12.10 8.51 -8.95
C ILE A 142 -12.59 7.99 -10.29
N ASP A 143 -12.99 8.93 -11.15
CA ASP A 143 -13.23 8.66 -12.56
C ASP A 143 -11.87 8.58 -13.26
N VAL A 144 -11.43 7.35 -13.54
CA VAL A 144 -10.12 7.05 -14.13
C VAL A 144 -9.96 7.62 -15.54
N GLU A 145 -11.06 7.85 -16.26
CA GLU A 145 -11.03 8.48 -17.57
C GLU A 145 -10.78 9.98 -17.44
N GLN A 146 -11.52 10.65 -16.56
CA GLN A 146 -11.35 12.08 -16.33
C GLN A 146 -9.95 12.45 -15.83
N VAL A 147 -9.30 11.57 -15.06
CA VAL A 147 -7.93 11.79 -14.56
C VAL A 147 -6.83 11.23 -15.47
N GLY A 148 -7.18 10.68 -16.64
CA GLY A 148 -6.19 10.23 -17.64
C GLY A 148 -5.43 8.95 -17.26
N LEU A 149 -6.10 8.03 -16.56
CA LEU A 149 -5.56 6.77 -16.07
C LEU A 149 -6.19 5.52 -16.71
N CYS A 150 -6.92 5.64 -17.83
CA CYS A 150 -7.53 4.49 -18.52
C CYS A 150 -6.53 3.37 -18.83
N ASP A 151 -5.31 3.71 -19.27
CA ASP A 151 -4.23 2.78 -19.64
C ASP A 151 -3.29 2.47 -18.46
N TYR A 152 -3.65 2.81 -17.22
CA TYR A 152 -2.77 2.68 -16.05
C TYR A 152 -2.48 1.22 -15.67
N SER A 153 -3.33 0.28 -16.07
CA SER A 153 -3.16 -1.16 -15.82
C SER A 153 -3.90 -1.99 -16.86
N PRO A 154 -3.51 -3.27 -17.08
CA PRO A 154 -4.24 -4.15 -17.98
C PRO A 154 -5.72 -4.31 -17.57
N HIS A 155 -6.63 -4.21 -18.53
CA HIS A 155 -8.08 -4.30 -18.30
C HIS A 155 -8.57 -5.73 -17.97
N GLY A 156 -9.71 -5.81 -17.28
CA GLY A 156 -10.47 -7.04 -16.97
C GLY A 156 -9.72 -8.02 -16.05
N ASN A 157 -10.38 -9.09 -15.57
CA ASN A 157 -9.74 -10.26 -14.93
C ASN A 157 -8.69 -9.96 -13.83
N PHE A 158 -8.81 -8.85 -13.11
CA PHE A 158 -7.81 -8.39 -12.15
C PHE A 158 -7.49 -9.46 -11.10
N LEU A 159 -8.51 -9.98 -10.43
CA LEU A 159 -8.38 -11.03 -9.41
C LEU A 159 -7.76 -12.31 -9.95
N ALA A 160 -8.23 -12.79 -11.10
CA ALA A 160 -7.70 -14.01 -11.73
C ALA A 160 -6.20 -13.89 -12.02
N ARG A 161 -5.75 -12.75 -12.57
CA ARG A 161 -4.33 -12.50 -12.82
C ARG A 161 -3.51 -12.42 -11.54
N GLN A 162 -4.02 -11.73 -10.51
CA GLN A 162 -3.34 -11.63 -9.23
C GLN A 162 -3.19 -13.01 -8.56
N ILE A 163 -4.28 -13.78 -8.47
CA ILE A 163 -4.29 -15.14 -7.91
C ILE A 163 -3.28 -16.03 -8.64
N ALA A 164 -3.27 -16.01 -9.98
CA ALA A 164 -2.32 -16.78 -10.76
C ALA A 164 -0.86 -16.37 -10.53
N GLY A 165 -0.60 -15.06 -10.41
CA GLY A 165 0.72 -14.51 -10.11
C GLY A 165 1.26 -14.97 -8.76
N TRP A 166 0.46 -14.78 -7.71
CA TRP A 166 0.81 -15.20 -6.34
C TRP A 166 0.95 -16.71 -6.23
N THR A 167 0.05 -17.49 -6.85
CA THR A 167 0.14 -18.95 -6.88
C THR A 167 1.47 -19.43 -7.49
N ARG A 168 1.91 -18.80 -8.59
CA ARG A 168 3.20 -19.13 -9.20
C ARG A 168 4.37 -18.82 -8.26
N GLN A 169 4.33 -17.68 -7.57
CA GLN A 169 5.35 -17.32 -6.58
C GLN A 169 5.37 -18.30 -5.39
N CYS A 170 4.21 -18.69 -4.87
CA CYS A 170 4.11 -19.62 -3.76
C CYS A 170 4.69 -21.00 -4.06
N ARG A 171 4.57 -21.47 -5.31
CA ARG A 171 5.15 -22.76 -5.74
C ARG A 171 6.68 -22.77 -5.74
N THR A 172 7.33 -21.61 -5.69
CA THR A 172 8.79 -21.48 -5.68
C THR A 172 9.33 -21.00 -4.34
N THR A 173 8.50 -20.97 -3.29
CA THR A 173 8.88 -20.57 -1.93
C THR A 173 8.38 -21.59 -0.91
N GLY A 174 8.78 -21.46 0.36
CA GLY A 174 8.27 -22.30 1.45
C GLY A 174 6.75 -22.24 1.66
N ALA A 175 6.03 -21.34 0.98
CA ALA A 175 4.56 -21.34 0.96
C ALA A 175 3.99 -22.64 0.39
N GLY A 176 4.72 -23.33 -0.48
CA GLY A 176 4.30 -24.60 -1.08
C GLY A 176 4.07 -25.71 -0.05
N ASP A 177 4.73 -25.67 1.10
CA ASP A 177 4.63 -26.72 2.13
C ASP A 177 3.48 -26.47 3.13
N SER A 178 2.90 -25.27 3.12
CA SER A 178 1.75 -24.93 3.98
C SER A 178 0.45 -25.52 3.41
N SER A 179 -0.21 -26.38 4.19
CA SER A 179 -1.51 -26.96 3.83
C SER A 179 -2.58 -25.90 3.57
N ALA A 180 -2.62 -24.84 4.38
CA ALA A 180 -3.54 -23.72 4.19
C ALA A 180 -3.26 -22.95 2.89
N MET A 181 -1.99 -22.70 2.56
CA MET A 181 -1.63 -22.07 1.27
C MET A 181 -2.00 -22.95 0.08
N GLN A 182 -1.76 -24.26 0.15
CA GLN A 182 -2.18 -25.19 -0.89
C GLN A 182 -3.70 -25.18 -1.07
N ALA A 183 -4.45 -25.18 0.03
CA ALA A 183 -5.91 -25.11 0.02
C ALA A 183 -6.41 -23.81 -0.62
N LEU A 184 -5.82 -22.66 -0.25
CA LEU A 184 -6.13 -21.35 -0.83
C LEU A 184 -5.79 -21.26 -2.32
N MET A 185 -4.60 -21.72 -2.74
CA MET A 185 -4.18 -21.76 -4.16
C MET A 185 -5.13 -22.59 -5.02
N ASN A 186 -5.72 -23.64 -4.45
CA ASN A 186 -6.71 -24.47 -5.11
C ASN A 186 -8.09 -23.80 -5.11
N TRP A 187 -8.49 -23.18 -4.01
CA TRP A 187 -9.83 -22.66 -3.83
C TRP A 187 -10.08 -21.34 -4.56
N LEU A 188 -9.17 -20.38 -4.43
CA LEU A 188 -9.33 -19.02 -4.95
C LEU A 188 -9.67 -18.97 -6.45
N PRO A 189 -8.97 -19.70 -7.36
CA PRO A 189 -9.29 -19.65 -8.79
C PRO A 189 -10.69 -20.15 -9.15
N ARG A 190 -11.32 -20.97 -8.29
CA ARG A 190 -12.63 -21.61 -8.54
C ARG A 190 -13.81 -20.84 -7.93
N ASN A 191 -13.52 -19.80 -7.15
CA ASN A 191 -14.52 -19.07 -6.36
C ASN A 191 -14.48 -17.56 -6.61
N ILE A 192 -13.81 -17.11 -7.68
CA ILE A 192 -13.75 -15.69 -8.03
C ILE A 192 -15.19 -15.18 -8.25
N PRO A 193 -15.61 -14.10 -7.57
CA PRO A 193 -16.88 -13.46 -7.82
C PRO A 193 -17.07 -13.07 -9.29
N GLU A 194 -18.27 -13.30 -9.82
CA GLU A 194 -18.68 -12.89 -11.18
C GLU A 194 -19.14 -11.42 -11.20
N ILE A 195 -18.38 -10.54 -10.54
CA ILE A 195 -18.63 -9.10 -10.49
C ILE A 195 -17.37 -8.40 -10.98
N GLU A 196 -17.47 -7.77 -12.14
CA GLU A 196 -16.39 -6.98 -12.71
C GLU A 196 -16.63 -5.49 -12.45
N GLU A 197 -16.10 -4.99 -11.34
CA GLU A 197 -15.91 -3.56 -11.12
C GLU A 197 -14.43 -3.22 -11.21
N THR A 198 -14.10 -2.11 -11.85
CA THR A 198 -12.73 -1.61 -11.97
C THR A 198 -12.66 -0.16 -11.52
N ARG A 199 -11.88 0.09 -10.47
CA ARG A 199 -11.54 1.41 -9.91
C ARG A 199 -10.03 1.55 -9.80
N LEU A 200 -9.57 2.78 -9.61
CA LEU A 200 -8.21 2.99 -9.13
C LEU A 200 -8.10 2.43 -7.71
N VAL A 201 -7.16 1.52 -7.49
CA VAL A 201 -6.85 0.94 -6.17
C VAL A 201 -5.44 1.32 -5.77
N HIS A 202 -5.22 1.55 -4.47
CA HIS A 202 -3.91 1.83 -3.90
C HIS A 202 -3.05 0.56 -3.85
N GLY A 203 -3.64 -0.58 -3.45
CA GLY A 203 -2.98 -1.88 -3.36
C GLY A 203 -2.25 -2.14 -2.03
N ASP A 204 -1.96 -1.09 -1.28
CA ASP A 204 -1.40 -1.13 0.08
C ASP A 204 -1.95 0.01 0.97
N PHE A 205 -3.27 0.25 0.95
CA PHE A 205 -3.86 1.35 1.74
C PHE A 205 -3.88 1.02 3.23
N ARG A 206 -3.08 1.74 4.03
CA ARG A 206 -2.89 1.48 5.47
C ARG A 206 -2.40 2.72 6.21
N LEU A 207 -2.58 2.72 7.53
CA LEU A 207 -2.37 3.88 8.40
C LEU A 207 -1.00 4.57 8.24
N ASP A 208 0.08 3.80 8.13
CA ASP A 208 1.46 4.30 7.99
C ASP A 208 1.84 4.69 6.56
N ASN A 209 0.95 4.48 5.59
CA ASN A 209 1.05 5.07 4.26
C ASN A 209 0.26 6.40 4.18
N LEU A 210 -0.23 6.91 5.30
CA LEU A 210 -0.94 8.19 5.39
C LEU A 210 -0.14 9.19 6.20
N VAL A 211 -0.02 10.40 5.66
CA VAL A 211 0.46 11.57 6.39
C VAL A 211 -0.76 12.33 6.89
N PHE A 212 -0.92 12.40 8.21
CA PHE A 212 -1.92 13.22 8.86
C PHE A 212 -1.39 14.64 9.11
N HIS A 213 -2.28 15.61 9.13
CA HIS A 213 -1.99 16.96 9.58
C HIS A 213 -1.35 16.94 10.98
N PRO A 214 -0.41 17.85 11.30
CA PRO A 214 0.28 17.88 12.60
C PRO A 214 -0.65 17.90 13.82
N SER A 215 -1.81 18.54 13.72
CA SER A 215 -2.75 18.73 14.83
C SER A 215 -4.18 18.26 14.57
N GLU A 216 -4.55 17.96 13.33
CA GLU A 216 -5.93 17.62 12.95
C GLU A 216 -6.03 16.16 12.50
N PRO A 217 -7.17 15.48 12.71
CA PRO A 217 -7.42 14.14 12.19
C PRO A 217 -7.77 14.18 10.69
N ARG A 218 -6.91 14.81 9.90
CA ARG A 218 -7.09 15.03 8.45
C ARG A 218 -5.88 14.49 7.71
N VAL A 219 -6.08 13.71 6.65
CA VAL A 219 -4.98 13.23 5.83
C VAL A 219 -4.57 14.34 4.87
N ILE A 220 -3.26 14.61 4.83
CA ILE A 220 -2.64 15.59 3.92
C ILE A 220 -1.83 14.92 2.81
N GLY A 221 -1.62 13.59 2.88
CA GLY A 221 -1.05 12.84 1.77
C GLY A 221 -1.20 11.33 1.93
N VAL A 222 -1.56 10.66 0.84
CA VAL A 222 -1.45 9.21 0.66
C VAL A 222 -0.13 8.92 -0.04
N LEU A 223 0.69 8.08 0.58
CA LEU A 223 2.03 7.70 0.14
C LEU A 223 2.05 6.27 -0.41
N ASP A 224 3.15 5.94 -1.08
CA ASP A 224 3.50 4.58 -1.51
C ASP A 224 2.56 3.92 -2.52
N TRP A 225 2.46 4.56 -3.68
CA TRP A 225 1.63 4.11 -4.80
C TRP A 225 2.24 2.97 -5.64
N GLU A 226 3.30 2.31 -5.17
CA GLU A 226 4.06 1.34 -5.98
C GLU A 226 3.23 0.10 -6.39
N LEU A 227 2.21 -0.24 -5.59
CA LEU A 227 1.30 -1.36 -5.80
C LEU A 227 -0.03 -0.96 -6.45
N SER A 228 -0.19 0.32 -6.78
CA SER A 228 -1.45 0.82 -7.31
C SER A 228 -1.75 0.29 -8.72
N ALA A 229 -3.03 0.11 -8.99
CA ALA A 229 -3.51 -0.52 -10.22
C ALA A 229 -4.96 -0.09 -10.52
N LEU A 230 -5.45 -0.51 -11.69
CA LEU A 230 -6.89 -0.60 -11.92
C LEU A 230 -7.35 -2.01 -11.52
N GLY A 231 -8.29 -2.07 -10.58
CA GLY A 231 -8.74 -3.33 -9.99
C GLY A 231 -10.06 -3.21 -9.25
N HIS A 232 -10.48 -4.30 -8.60
CA HIS A 232 -11.74 -4.33 -7.87
C HIS A 232 -11.60 -3.56 -6.55
N PRO A 233 -12.44 -2.54 -6.26
CA PRO A 233 -12.27 -1.68 -5.08
C PRO A 233 -12.38 -2.45 -3.76
N LEU A 234 -13.27 -3.46 -3.68
CA LEU A 234 -13.38 -4.31 -2.49
C LEU A 234 -12.13 -5.14 -2.20
N VAL A 235 -11.25 -5.38 -3.17
CA VAL A 235 -9.96 -6.03 -2.88
C VAL A 235 -9.07 -5.10 -2.08
N ASP A 236 -9.02 -3.82 -2.43
CA ASP A 236 -8.22 -2.82 -1.72
C ASP A 236 -8.83 -2.48 -0.35
N PHE A 237 -10.16 -2.35 -0.30
CA PHE A 237 -10.90 -2.14 0.95
C PHE A 237 -10.74 -3.32 1.92
N ALA A 238 -10.87 -4.57 1.45
CA ALA A 238 -10.65 -5.75 2.27
C ALA A 238 -9.19 -5.87 2.74
N TYR A 239 -8.21 -5.47 1.92
CA TYR A 239 -6.82 -5.44 2.35
C TYR A 239 -6.62 -4.46 3.51
N HIS A 240 -7.19 -3.27 3.40
CA HIS A 240 -7.20 -2.28 4.47
C HIS A 240 -7.89 -2.82 5.74
N CYS A 241 -9.01 -3.53 5.59
CA CYS A 241 -9.77 -4.12 6.69
C CYS A 241 -9.14 -5.37 7.33
N LEU A 242 -8.04 -5.90 6.81
CA LEU A 242 -7.34 -7.04 7.45
C LEU A 242 -6.97 -6.76 8.91
N SER A 243 -6.80 -5.49 9.28
CA SER A 243 -6.51 -5.08 10.65
C SER A 243 -7.50 -5.60 11.69
N TRP A 244 -8.80 -5.62 11.36
CA TRP A 244 -9.85 -6.12 12.27
C TRP A 244 -9.82 -7.64 12.45
N HIS A 245 -9.11 -8.37 11.58
CA HIS A 245 -9.05 -9.84 11.59
C HIS A 245 -7.72 -10.37 12.11
N ILE A 246 -6.69 -9.54 12.11
CA ILE A 246 -5.35 -9.90 12.53
C ILE A 246 -5.13 -9.47 13.99
N PRO A 247 -4.68 -10.39 14.88
CA PRO A 247 -4.27 -10.01 16.23
C PRO A 247 -3.06 -9.08 16.21
N SER A 248 -3.04 -8.09 17.11
CA SER A 248 -1.94 -7.14 17.32
C SER A 248 -0.61 -7.84 17.64
N THR A 249 -0.67 -8.99 18.28
CA THR A 249 0.47 -9.85 18.62
C THR A 249 1.03 -10.60 17.41
N LEU A 250 0.22 -10.86 16.39
CA LEU A 250 0.64 -11.56 15.18
C LEU A 250 1.26 -10.60 14.18
N TRP A 251 0.56 -9.52 13.87
CA TRP A 251 1.02 -8.49 12.94
C TRP A 251 0.31 -7.17 13.24
N ARG A 252 0.38 -6.23 12.29
CA ARG A 252 -0.24 -4.92 12.33
C ARG A 252 -1.77 -5.06 12.26
N GLY A 253 -2.40 -5.42 13.38
CA GLY A 253 -3.85 -5.56 13.50
C GLY A 253 -4.35 -5.25 14.91
N VAL A 254 -5.66 -5.33 15.10
CA VAL A 254 -6.37 -4.92 16.33
C VAL A 254 -7.44 -5.93 16.76
N ALA A 255 -7.47 -7.13 16.16
CA ALA A 255 -8.55 -8.10 16.36
C ALA A 255 -8.73 -8.59 17.80
N ASP A 256 -7.66 -8.53 18.60
CA ASP A 256 -7.59 -8.98 19.99
C ASP A 256 -7.81 -7.85 21.01
N LEU A 257 -8.08 -6.63 20.56
CA LEU A 257 -8.25 -5.45 21.41
C LEU A 257 -9.73 -5.15 21.72
N ASP A 258 -9.98 -4.46 22.83
CA ASP A 258 -11.30 -3.90 23.15
C ASP A 258 -11.56 -2.62 22.35
N LEU A 259 -11.99 -2.79 21.10
CA LEU A 259 -12.23 -1.68 20.16
C LEU A 259 -13.25 -0.65 20.69
N PRO A 260 -14.40 -1.05 21.26
CA PRO A 260 -15.35 -0.10 21.86
C PRO A 260 -14.71 0.80 22.92
N SER A 261 -13.97 0.23 23.88
CA SER A 261 -13.31 1.03 24.93
C SER A 261 -12.22 1.95 24.37
N LEU A 262 -11.56 1.54 23.27
CA LEU A 262 -10.58 2.37 22.58
C LEU A 262 -11.23 3.47 21.72
N GLY A 263 -12.52 3.40 21.40
CA GLY A 263 -13.17 4.29 20.43
C GLY A 263 -12.84 3.96 18.97
N ILE A 264 -12.27 2.79 18.70
CA ILE A 264 -12.03 2.29 17.34
C ILE A 264 -13.35 1.71 16.83
N PRO A 265 -13.82 2.09 15.62
CA PRO A 265 -15.09 1.57 15.11
C PRO A 265 -15.01 0.06 14.89
N SER A 266 -16.14 -0.62 15.09
CA SER A 266 -16.28 -2.01 14.66
C SER A 266 -16.14 -2.11 13.14
N GLU A 267 -15.69 -3.26 12.62
CA GLU A 267 -15.59 -3.48 11.17
C GLU A 267 -16.95 -3.23 10.49
N THR A 268 -18.05 -3.68 11.09
CA THR A 268 -19.40 -3.47 10.57
C THR A 268 -19.72 -1.98 10.43
N THR A 269 -19.43 -1.17 11.45
CA THR A 269 -19.63 0.29 11.40
C THR A 269 -18.74 0.93 10.33
N TYR A 270 -17.49 0.50 10.24
CA TYR A 270 -16.54 1.02 9.27
C TYR A 270 -16.95 0.69 7.82
N MET A 271 -17.44 -0.53 7.61
CA MET A 271 -17.98 -0.99 6.33
C MET A 271 -19.24 -0.20 5.95
N GLN A 272 -20.12 0.12 6.90
CA GLN A 272 -21.30 0.96 6.64
C GLN A 272 -20.90 2.34 6.10
N TRP A 273 -19.92 3.02 6.72
CA TRP A 273 -19.43 4.32 6.22
C TRP A 273 -18.93 4.25 4.77
N TYR A 274 -18.21 3.17 4.44
CA TYR A 274 -17.73 2.96 3.07
C TYR A 274 -18.88 2.69 2.09
N ILE A 275 -19.85 1.86 2.48
CA ILE A 275 -21.02 1.51 1.65
C ILE A 275 -21.88 2.75 1.38
N GLU A 276 -22.06 3.63 2.37
CA GLU A 276 -22.80 4.88 2.19
C GLU A 276 -22.20 5.75 1.07
N ALA A 277 -20.87 5.70 0.89
CA ALA A 277 -20.17 6.44 -0.15
C ALA A 277 -20.05 5.68 -1.49
N ASN A 278 -19.92 4.35 -1.48
CA ASN A 278 -19.53 3.56 -2.66
C ASN A 278 -20.60 2.55 -3.14
N GLY A 279 -21.66 2.32 -2.36
CA GLY A 279 -22.69 1.31 -2.63
C GLY A 279 -22.34 -0.07 -2.06
N THR A 280 -23.26 -1.01 -2.25
CA THR A 280 -23.21 -2.36 -1.65
C THR A 280 -22.72 -3.46 -2.61
N ALA A 281 -22.46 -3.14 -3.87
CA ALA A 281 -22.16 -4.13 -4.90
C ALA A 281 -20.95 -5.01 -4.53
N GLY A 282 -21.14 -6.32 -4.51
CA GLY A 282 -20.10 -7.31 -4.20
C GLY A 282 -19.83 -7.52 -2.71
N MET A 283 -20.48 -6.79 -1.80
CA MET A 283 -20.28 -6.96 -0.35
C MET A 283 -20.71 -8.36 0.15
N GLU A 284 -21.62 -9.04 -0.56
CA GLU A 284 -21.95 -10.45 -0.34
C GLU A 284 -20.75 -11.40 -0.55
N HIS A 285 -19.63 -10.88 -1.06
CA HIS A 285 -18.39 -11.60 -1.24
C HIS A 285 -17.25 -11.16 -0.33
N TRP A 286 -17.56 -10.45 0.76
CA TRP A 286 -16.58 -9.96 1.73
C TRP A 286 -15.57 -11.01 2.18
N ASP A 287 -16.04 -12.18 2.63
CA ASP A 287 -15.17 -13.26 3.11
C ASP A 287 -14.22 -13.78 2.00
N PHE A 288 -14.61 -13.74 0.72
CA PHE A 288 -13.71 -14.08 -0.39
C PHE A 288 -12.56 -13.06 -0.51
N TYR A 289 -12.87 -11.76 -0.45
CA TYR A 289 -11.85 -10.71 -0.58
C TYR A 289 -10.87 -10.72 0.61
N ILE A 290 -11.35 -11.01 1.82
CA ILE A 290 -10.51 -11.19 3.00
C ILE A 290 -9.60 -12.42 2.82
N ALA A 291 -10.16 -13.57 2.41
CA ALA A 291 -9.37 -14.78 2.15
C ALA A 291 -8.28 -14.57 1.08
N TYR A 292 -8.62 -13.88 -0.01
CA TYR A 292 -7.66 -13.52 -1.06
C TYR A 292 -6.52 -12.63 -0.53
N ASN A 293 -6.84 -11.61 0.28
CA ASN A 293 -5.82 -10.68 0.78
C ASN A 293 -4.92 -11.32 1.84
N LEU A 294 -5.44 -12.23 2.66
CA LEU A 294 -4.63 -13.03 3.58
C LEU A 294 -3.72 -14.01 2.83
N PHE A 295 -4.21 -14.64 1.76
CA PHE A 295 -3.39 -15.44 0.85
C PHE A 295 -2.24 -14.61 0.24
N ARG A 296 -2.55 -13.41 -0.29
CA ARG A 296 -1.57 -12.48 -0.83
C ARG A 296 -0.53 -12.08 0.22
N LEU A 297 -0.97 -11.71 1.43
CA LEU A 297 -0.08 -11.30 2.51
C LEU A 297 0.85 -12.45 2.94
N ALA A 298 0.32 -13.65 3.12
CA ALA A 298 1.12 -14.84 3.42
C ALA A 298 2.14 -15.14 2.29
N ALA A 299 1.74 -15.04 1.03
CA ALA A 299 2.64 -15.21 -0.12
C ALA A 299 3.81 -14.21 -0.12
N ILE A 300 3.56 -12.96 0.23
CA ILE A 300 4.59 -11.92 0.39
C ILE A 300 5.55 -12.29 1.53
N MET A 301 5.01 -12.66 2.69
CA MET A 301 5.81 -13.03 3.87
C MET A 301 6.71 -14.25 3.61
N PHE A 302 6.17 -15.30 2.98
CA PHE A 302 6.98 -16.46 2.55
C PHE A 302 8.05 -16.07 1.52
N GLY A 303 7.74 -15.15 0.60
CA GLY A 303 8.70 -14.64 -0.36
C GLY A 303 9.85 -13.87 0.29
N ILE A 304 9.56 -13.07 1.32
CA ILE A 304 10.59 -12.35 2.12
C ILE A 304 11.50 -13.36 2.83
N ALA A 305 10.91 -14.34 3.51
CA ALA A 305 11.65 -15.38 4.23
C ALA A 305 12.57 -16.18 3.29
N GLU A 306 12.07 -16.56 2.11
CA GLU A 306 12.87 -17.29 1.11
C GLU A 306 14.03 -16.45 0.57
N ARG A 307 13.82 -15.15 0.28
CA ARG A 307 14.91 -14.25 -0.13
C ARG A 307 15.98 -14.11 0.95
N ALA A 308 15.60 -14.04 2.22
CA ALA A 308 16.55 -14.00 3.32
C ALA A 308 17.35 -15.30 3.47
N ARG A 309 16.68 -16.45 3.31
CA ARG A 309 17.34 -17.77 3.27
C ARG A 309 18.39 -17.86 2.16
N GLN A 310 18.15 -17.19 1.04
CA GLN A 310 19.07 -17.10 -0.10
C GLN A 310 20.16 -16.02 0.06
N GLY A 311 20.21 -15.30 1.19
CA GLY A 311 21.20 -14.26 1.47
C GLY A 311 20.90 -12.87 0.88
N ASN A 312 19.69 -12.66 0.34
CA ASN A 312 19.29 -11.44 -0.37
C ASN A 312 18.48 -10.44 0.48
N ALA A 313 18.34 -10.65 1.80
CA ALA A 313 17.64 -9.75 2.71
C ALA A 313 18.24 -9.80 4.13
N ALA A 314 18.02 -8.73 4.92
CA ALA A 314 18.47 -8.67 6.32
C ALA A 314 17.86 -9.82 7.15
N ALA A 315 18.72 -10.60 7.82
CA ALA A 315 18.38 -11.95 8.25
C ALA A 315 17.37 -12.04 9.42
N ALA A 316 17.38 -11.10 10.38
CA ALA A 316 16.59 -11.23 11.60
C ALA A 316 15.10 -10.98 11.38
N ASP A 317 14.74 -9.86 10.75
CA ASP A 317 13.33 -9.48 10.50
C ASP A 317 12.64 -10.45 9.53
N ALA A 318 13.39 -11.04 8.60
CA ALA A 318 12.85 -11.94 7.60
C ALA A 318 12.51 -13.34 8.13
N VAL A 319 13.26 -13.84 9.12
CA VAL A 319 12.92 -15.11 9.80
C VAL A 319 11.61 -14.96 10.57
N GLU A 320 11.46 -13.86 11.30
CA GLU A 320 10.24 -13.59 12.06
C GLU A 320 9.04 -13.36 11.13
N THR A 321 9.24 -12.64 10.02
CA THR A 321 8.23 -12.48 8.98
C THR A 321 7.79 -13.83 8.40
N GLY A 322 8.74 -14.75 8.17
CA GLY A 322 8.43 -16.11 7.70
C GLY A 322 7.58 -16.92 8.67
N ARG A 323 7.83 -16.81 9.98
CA ARG A 323 7.04 -17.51 11.01
C ARG A 323 5.58 -17.06 11.03
N LYS A 324 5.32 -15.80 10.71
CA LYS A 324 3.96 -15.22 10.67
C LYS A 324 3.16 -15.63 9.45
N ALA A 325 3.82 -16.08 8.38
CA ALA A 325 3.17 -16.40 7.11
C ALA A 325 2.19 -17.59 7.23
N GLY A 326 2.53 -18.61 8.02
CA GLY A 326 1.67 -19.78 8.26
C GLY A 326 0.33 -19.41 8.92
N PRO A 327 0.35 -18.76 10.10
CA PRO A 327 -0.87 -18.29 10.76
C PRO A 327 -1.73 -17.37 9.88
N MET A 328 -1.12 -16.52 9.04
CA MET A 328 -1.87 -15.69 8.07
C MET A 328 -2.59 -16.54 7.03
N ALA A 329 -1.93 -17.58 6.51
CA ALA A 329 -2.55 -18.51 5.57
C ALA A 329 -3.71 -19.28 6.20
N GLU A 330 -3.57 -19.72 7.46
CA GLU A 330 -4.64 -20.40 8.20
C GLU A 330 -5.86 -19.50 8.40
N LEU A 331 -5.65 -18.24 8.77
CA LEU A 331 -6.73 -17.25 8.85
C LEU A 331 -7.40 -17.05 7.49
N GLY A 332 -6.62 -16.95 6.41
CA GLY A 332 -7.16 -16.85 5.05
C GLY A 332 -8.04 -18.04 4.68
N TRP A 333 -7.59 -19.25 5.04
CA TRP A 333 -8.36 -20.47 4.80
C TRP A 333 -9.64 -20.53 5.62
N HIS A 334 -9.64 -20.04 6.86
CA HIS A 334 -10.84 -19.91 7.68
C HIS A 334 -11.92 -19.06 6.98
N PHE A 335 -11.55 -17.90 6.42
CA PHE A 335 -12.48 -17.06 5.66
C PHE A 335 -12.99 -17.73 4.37
N ALA A 336 -12.14 -18.47 3.67
CA ALA A 336 -12.57 -19.26 2.51
C ALA A 336 -13.64 -20.31 2.89
N MET A 337 -13.49 -20.96 4.05
CA MET A 337 -14.49 -21.92 4.56
C MET A 337 -15.80 -21.25 4.96
N ARG A 338 -15.74 -20.09 5.62
CA ARG A 338 -16.94 -19.29 5.92
C ARG A 338 -17.71 -18.89 4.66
N TYR A 339 -17.00 -18.43 3.63
CA TYR A 339 -17.61 -18.09 2.34
C TYR A 339 -18.34 -19.29 1.71
N GLN A 340 -17.74 -20.47 1.74
CA GLN A 340 -18.39 -21.69 1.24
C GLN A 340 -19.62 -22.08 2.05
N ALA A 341 -19.55 -21.99 3.37
CA ALA A 341 -20.67 -22.30 4.24
C ALA A 341 -21.85 -21.36 3.98
N GLY A 342 -21.58 -20.05 3.84
CA GLY A 342 -22.60 -19.05 3.52
C GLY A 342 -23.30 -19.33 2.18
N ARG A 343 -22.55 -19.71 1.13
CA ARG A 343 -23.15 -20.05 -0.17
C ARG A 343 -24.00 -21.32 -0.16
N ARG A 344 -23.68 -22.31 0.68
CA ARG A 344 -24.49 -23.54 0.82
C ARG A 344 -25.83 -23.31 1.53
N LEU A 345 -25.98 -22.23 2.28
CA LEU A 345 -27.24 -21.88 2.94
C LEU A 345 -28.23 -21.16 2.02
N ILE A 346 -27.76 -20.69 0.86
CA ILE A 346 -28.56 -19.92 -0.13
C ILE A 346 -29.00 -20.80 -1.31
N GLN A 347 -28.35 -21.96 -1.50
CA GLN A 347 -28.72 -23.02 -2.45
C GLN A 347 -29.63 -24.03 -1.78
#